data_AF-A0A139H8M0-F1
#
_entry.id   AF-A0A139H8M0-F1
#
_cell.length_a   1.000
_cell.length_b   1.000
_cell.length_c   1.000
_cell.angle_alpha   90.00
_cell.angle_beta   90.00
_cell.angle_gamma   90.00
#
_symmetry.space_group_name_H-M   'P 1'
#
loop_
_entity.id
_entity.type
_entity.pdbx_description
1 polymer ?
#
loop_
_entity_poly.entity_id
_entity_poly.type
_entity_poly.pdbx_seq_one_letter_code
_entity_poly.pdbx_strand_id
1 'polypeptide(L)'
;MSSSNGLSYSAAFSKGEINPPRKQNTSTQTRTVTHINDSKSSLETNRKHEPPSPSHIPQTGSEEEQVYTLTILTDKPLHKRMTELRKKYFPQNINKVAAHLTLFHALPGSKLECHIIPTIQEVTRQTSRFRVEATELFRLKKGFAVSVSEKSGGRQSKQVHRALQAPWKQEGFLSQQDAGGCRVHYTLMNKVDDELEIQNAYDEVAGAWEGDSGMAEGLALWKYDRGFWRWYRAFNFEKGGDQP
;
A
#
# COMPACT_ATOMS: atom_id res chain seq x y z
N MET A 1 6.60 22.69 17.12
CA MET A 1 6.83 22.16 15.76
C MET A 1 7.22 20.70 15.90
N SER A 2 6.26 19.77 15.77
CA SER A 2 6.52 18.33 15.86
C SER A 2 6.27 17.70 14.50
N SER A 3 7.35 17.41 13.80
CA SER A 3 7.37 16.74 12.50
C SER A 3 7.03 15.25 12.69
N SER A 4 5.88 14.83 12.19
CA SER A 4 5.46 13.43 12.16
C SER A 4 6.19 12.69 11.04
N ASN A 5 7.35 12.12 11.37
CA ASN A 5 8.09 11.23 10.48
C ASN A 5 7.23 10.03 10.09
N GLY A 6 6.91 9.92 8.80
CA GLY A 6 6.38 8.69 8.21
C GLY A 6 7.40 7.56 8.37
N LEU A 7 7.02 6.52 9.10
CA LEU A 7 7.85 5.34 9.30
C LEU A 7 8.06 4.63 7.96
N SER A 8 9.27 4.78 7.41
CA SER A 8 9.76 4.00 6.27
C SER A 8 10.20 2.61 6.75
N TYR A 9 10.04 1.62 5.86
CA TYR A 9 10.42 0.19 5.91
C TYR A 9 11.59 -0.20 6.84
N SER A 10 12.62 0.62 7.02
CA SER A 10 13.76 0.36 7.92
C SER A 10 13.46 0.49 9.42
N ALA A 11 12.52 1.34 9.82
CA ALA A 11 12.25 1.60 11.24
C ALA A 11 11.32 0.56 11.88
N ALA A 12 10.48 -0.10 11.08
CA ALA A 12 9.53 -1.11 11.57
C ALA A 12 10.22 -2.44 11.93
N PHE A 13 11.26 -2.84 11.19
CA PHE A 13 11.99 -4.08 11.43
C PHE A 13 13.00 -4.00 12.59
N SER A 14 13.34 -2.80 13.06
CA SER A 14 14.31 -2.62 14.16
C SER A 14 13.67 -2.54 15.56
N LYS A 15 12.33 -2.58 15.66
CA LYS A 15 11.59 -2.41 16.93
C LYS A 15 10.83 -3.66 17.39
N GLY A 16 11.22 -4.84 16.90
CA GLY A 16 10.71 -6.11 17.38
C GLY A 16 11.39 -6.55 18.68
N GLU A 17 11.26 -5.77 19.74
CA GLU A 17 11.42 -6.18 21.15
C GLU A 17 11.13 -4.96 22.03
N ILE A 18 10.19 -5.09 22.98
CA ILE A 18 10.12 -4.45 24.31
C ILE A 18 8.65 -4.52 24.82
N ASN A 19 8.50 -5.16 25.97
CA ASN A 19 7.28 -5.29 26.78
C ASN A 19 6.64 -3.92 27.16
N PRO A 20 5.32 -3.88 27.46
CA PRO A 20 4.57 -2.63 27.60
C PRO A 20 4.80 -1.98 28.98
N PRO A 21 4.85 -0.64 29.09
CA PRO A 21 4.75 0.03 30.37
C PRO A 21 3.31 0.42 30.72
N ARG A 22 3.08 0.19 32.01
CA ARG A 22 1.95 0.44 32.91
C ARG A 22 1.34 1.86 32.84
N LYS A 23 0.01 1.91 33.02
CA LYS A 23 -0.83 3.10 33.19
C LYS A 23 -0.38 3.98 34.37
N GLN A 24 -0.40 5.30 34.20
CA GLN A 24 -0.67 6.25 35.28
C GLN A 24 -1.53 7.42 34.77
N ASN A 25 -2.58 7.69 35.55
CA ASN A 25 -3.48 8.84 35.47
C ASN A 25 -2.78 10.10 36.01
N THR A 26 -3.10 11.27 35.45
CA THR A 26 -3.39 12.49 36.21
C THR A 26 -4.08 13.53 35.33
N SER A 27 -4.83 14.39 35.99
CA SER A 27 -5.96 15.18 35.53
C SER A 27 -5.65 16.70 35.47
N THR A 28 -6.46 17.42 34.69
CA THR A 28 -6.90 18.83 34.87
C THR A 28 -5.88 19.97 34.70
N GLN A 29 -6.10 20.86 33.73
CA GLN A 29 -6.68 22.19 34.00
C GLN A 29 -6.81 23.09 32.75
N THR A 30 -7.98 23.70 32.69
CA THR A 30 -8.51 24.72 31.78
C THR A 30 -7.75 26.04 31.91
N ARG A 31 -7.44 26.71 30.80
CA ARG A 31 -7.30 28.19 30.77
C ARG A 31 -7.75 28.76 29.43
N THR A 32 -8.79 29.57 29.54
CA THR A 32 -9.42 30.44 28.54
C THR A 32 -8.50 31.63 28.25
N VAL A 33 -8.26 31.95 26.97
CA VAL A 33 -7.87 33.30 26.54
C VAL A 33 -8.54 33.59 25.20
N THR A 34 -9.40 34.59 25.22
CA THR A 34 -10.07 35.25 24.10
C THR A 34 -9.13 36.30 23.52
N HIS A 35 -8.91 36.37 22.20
CA HIS A 35 -8.61 37.64 21.50
C HIS A 35 -8.84 37.51 19.98
N ILE A 36 -9.94 38.15 19.55
CA ILE A 36 -10.14 39.09 18.43
C ILE A 36 -9.44 38.84 17.07
N ASN A 37 -10.31 38.80 16.05
CA ASN A 37 -10.09 38.86 14.60
C ASN A 37 -8.95 39.76 14.12
N ASP A 38 -8.21 39.27 13.13
CA ASP A 38 -7.75 40.10 12.03
C ASP A 38 -7.80 39.35 10.70
N SER A 39 -8.51 39.96 9.75
CA SER A 39 -8.85 39.44 8.45
C SER A 39 -7.68 39.59 7.47
N LYS A 40 -7.11 38.48 6.98
CA LYS A 40 -6.40 38.46 5.69
C LYS A 40 -6.82 37.27 4.85
N SER A 41 -7.69 37.59 3.89
CA SER A 41 -8.02 36.80 2.72
C SER A 41 -6.76 36.26 2.06
N SER A 42 -6.60 34.95 2.06
CA SER A 42 -5.72 34.23 1.15
C SER A 42 -6.57 33.17 0.46
N LEU A 43 -6.57 33.25 -0.87
CA LEU A 43 -7.31 32.38 -1.78
C LEU A 43 -6.72 30.97 -1.70
N GLU A 44 -7.15 30.19 -0.71
CA GLU A 44 -6.93 28.75 -0.70
C GLU A 44 -7.83 28.12 -1.76
N THR A 45 -7.21 27.62 -2.82
CA THR A 45 -7.87 26.78 -3.81
C THR A 45 -8.44 25.56 -3.10
N ASN A 46 -9.73 25.61 -2.83
CA ASN A 46 -10.52 24.58 -2.19
C ASN A 46 -10.59 23.37 -3.14
N ARG A 47 -9.53 22.55 -3.18
CA ARG A 47 -9.56 21.24 -3.83
C ARG A 47 -10.52 20.39 -3.01
N LYS A 48 -11.78 20.38 -3.43
CA LYS A 48 -12.82 19.50 -2.91
C LYS A 48 -12.22 18.11 -2.76
N HIS A 49 -12.24 17.57 -1.54
CA HIS A 49 -11.86 16.20 -1.28
C HIS A 49 -12.91 15.34 -1.96
N GLU A 50 -12.67 14.93 -3.21
CA GLU A 50 -13.57 14.02 -3.90
C GLU A 50 -13.65 12.74 -3.04
N PRO A 51 -14.87 12.27 -2.74
CA PRO A 51 -15.02 10.99 -2.06
C PRO A 51 -14.36 9.90 -2.93
N PRO A 52 -13.75 8.88 -2.31
CA PRO A 52 -13.21 7.76 -3.06
C PRO A 52 -14.29 7.18 -3.98
N SER A 53 -13.91 6.80 -5.20
CA SER A 53 -14.85 6.19 -6.15
C SER A 53 -15.59 5.03 -5.49
N PRO A 54 -16.91 4.84 -5.71
CA PRO A 54 -17.68 3.76 -5.09
C PRO A 54 -17.07 2.36 -5.30
N SER A 55 -16.29 2.19 -6.36
CA SER A 55 -15.55 0.94 -6.64
C SER A 55 -14.48 0.58 -5.61
N HIS A 56 -14.07 1.54 -4.77
CA HIS A 56 -13.03 1.40 -3.74
C HIS A 56 -13.61 1.27 -2.32
N ILE A 57 -14.93 1.22 -2.17
CA ILE A 57 -15.59 1.18 -0.86
C ILE A 57 -15.93 -0.28 -0.51
N PRO A 58 -15.55 -0.78 0.69
CA PRO A 58 -15.96 -2.10 1.16
C PRO A 58 -17.49 -2.24 1.24
N GLN A 59 -18.00 -3.45 1.00
CA GLN A 59 -19.45 -3.74 0.96
C GLN A 59 -19.95 -4.32 2.29
N THR A 60 -19.71 -3.64 3.41
CA THR A 60 -20.08 -4.15 4.75
C THR A 60 -21.46 -3.73 5.25
N GLY A 61 -22.19 -2.91 4.49
CA GLY A 61 -23.52 -2.41 4.87
C GLY A 61 -23.51 -1.25 5.87
N SER A 62 -22.34 -0.83 6.34
CA SER A 62 -22.12 0.36 7.17
C SER A 62 -20.83 1.08 6.77
N GLU A 63 -20.66 2.35 7.17
CA GLU A 63 -19.38 3.05 6.96
C GLU A 63 -18.27 2.38 7.78
N GLU A 64 -17.11 2.15 7.16
CA GLU A 64 -15.95 1.60 7.82
C GLU A 64 -15.10 2.73 8.42
N GLU A 65 -14.96 2.74 9.74
CA GLU A 65 -14.06 3.69 10.43
C GLU A 65 -12.59 3.52 10.00
N GLN A 66 -12.22 2.29 9.61
CA GLN A 66 -10.86 1.92 9.28
C GLN A 66 -10.86 0.99 8.07
N VAL A 67 -10.02 1.30 7.09
CA VAL A 67 -9.77 0.45 5.93
C VAL A 67 -8.30 0.11 5.82
N TYR A 68 -8.02 -1.07 5.29
CA TYR A 68 -6.69 -1.63 5.22
C TYR A 68 -6.31 -1.97 3.77
N THR A 69 -5.05 -1.77 3.45
CA THR A 69 -4.46 -2.19 2.17
C THR A 69 -3.57 -3.40 2.42
N LEU A 70 -3.62 -4.39 1.53
CA LEU A 70 -2.75 -5.57 1.58
C LEU A 70 -1.82 -5.56 0.36
N THR A 71 -0.53 -5.68 0.60
CA THR A 71 0.51 -5.72 -0.43
C THR A 71 1.34 -6.98 -0.34
N ILE A 72 2.01 -7.35 -1.42
CA ILE A 72 3.14 -8.28 -1.36
C ILE A 72 4.29 -7.57 -0.64
N LEU A 73 4.92 -8.28 0.30
CA LEU A 73 6.15 -7.87 0.95
C LEU A 73 7.33 -8.40 0.13
N THR A 74 8.04 -7.51 -0.56
CA THR A 74 9.27 -7.86 -1.28
C THR A 74 10.50 -7.66 -0.41
N ASP A 75 11.59 -8.32 -0.78
CA ASP A 75 12.88 -8.13 -0.14
C ASP A 75 13.32 -6.67 -0.14
N LYS A 76 14.21 -6.36 0.80
CA LYS A 76 14.70 -5.00 1.03
C LYS A 76 15.41 -4.41 -0.19
N PRO A 77 16.29 -5.14 -0.91
CA PRO A 77 16.95 -4.59 -2.09
C PRO A 77 15.99 -4.17 -3.21
N LEU A 78 15.06 -5.05 -3.62
CA LEU A 78 14.09 -4.74 -4.67
C LEU A 78 13.16 -3.60 -4.24
N HIS A 79 12.65 -3.65 -3.01
CA HIS A 79 11.79 -2.59 -2.48
C HIS A 79 12.49 -1.23 -2.49
N LYS A 80 13.78 -1.18 -2.11
CA LYS A 80 14.57 0.06 -2.11
C LYS A 80 14.68 0.64 -3.52
N ARG A 81 15.12 -0.15 -4.50
CA ARG A 81 15.31 0.30 -5.90
C ARG A 81 13.99 0.77 -6.52
N MET A 82 12.90 0.02 -6.31
CA MET A 82 11.58 0.43 -6.83
C MET A 82 11.09 1.72 -6.16
N THR A 83 11.38 1.90 -4.87
CA THR A 83 11.04 3.12 -4.14
C THR A 83 11.84 4.32 -4.64
N GLU A 84 13.10 4.14 -5.01
CA GLU A 84 13.94 5.19 -5.59
C GLU A 84 13.40 5.64 -6.95
N LEU A 85 13.02 4.71 -7.82
CA LEU A 85 12.36 5.03 -9.09
C LEU A 85 11.05 5.78 -8.88
N ARG A 86 10.19 5.29 -7.97
CA ARG A 86 8.94 5.98 -7.65
C ARG A 86 9.18 7.37 -7.08
N LYS A 87 10.20 7.58 -6.25
CA LYS A 87 10.54 8.91 -5.73
C LYS A 87 11.02 9.86 -6.83
N LYS A 88 11.70 9.32 -7.85
CA LYS A 88 12.17 10.10 -8.99
C LYS A 88 11.02 10.55 -9.89
N TYR A 89 10.08 9.66 -10.21
CA TYR A 89 9.05 9.92 -11.24
C TYR A 89 7.65 10.25 -10.70
N PHE A 90 7.31 9.87 -9.47
CA PHE A 90 5.99 10.19 -8.92
C PHE A 90 5.98 11.64 -8.40
N PRO A 91 4.93 12.44 -8.69
CA PRO A 91 4.86 13.83 -8.23
C PRO A 91 5.06 13.96 -6.71
N GLN A 92 6.12 14.65 -6.31
CA GLN A 92 6.63 14.63 -4.92
C GLN A 92 5.61 15.14 -3.91
N ASN A 93 4.82 16.16 -4.27
CA ASN A 93 3.79 16.77 -3.42
C ASN A 93 2.65 15.81 -3.03
N ILE A 94 2.44 14.73 -3.78
CA ILE A 94 1.39 13.73 -3.53
C ILE A 94 1.94 12.32 -3.31
N ASN A 95 3.27 12.13 -3.35
CA ASN A 95 3.90 10.84 -3.13
C ASN A 95 4.01 10.51 -1.63
N LYS A 96 2.95 9.95 -1.06
CA LYS A 96 2.84 9.64 0.38
C LYS A 96 3.33 8.26 0.79
N VAL A 97 3.60 7.37 -0.17
CA VAL A 97 3.90 5.95 0.08
C VAL A 97 5.07 5.47 -0.78
N ALA A 98 5.83 4.51 -0.24
CA ALA A 98 6.89 3.81 -0.96
C ALA A 98 6.32 2.97 -2.12
N ALA A 99 7.19 2.45 -2.98
CA ALA A 99 6.77 1.56 -4.06
C ALA A 99 6.24 0.24 -3.49
N HIS A 100 5.16 -0.28 -4.06
CA HIS A 100 4.42 -1.40 -3.51
C HIS A 100 3.76 -2.23 -4.62
N LEU A 101 3.47 -3.49 -4.31
CA LEU A 101 2.67 -4.40 -5.14
C LEU A 101 1.34 -4.67 -4.43
N THR A 102 0.30 -3.95 -4.79
CA THR A 102 -1.02 -4.05 -4.13
C THR A 102 -1.77 -5.31 -4.56
N LEU A 103 -2.31 -6.03 -3.58
CA LEU A 103 -3.27 -7.11 -3.79
C LEU A 103 -4.71 -6.64 -3.53
N PHE A 104 -4.93 -5.91 -2.43
CA PHE A 104 -6.23 -5.40 -2.01
C PHE A 104 -6.10 -3.95 -1.54
N HIS A 105 -7.07 -3.10 -1.88
CA HIS A 105 -7.00 -1.65 -1.70
C HIS A 105 -7.76 -1.19 -0.45
N ALA A 106 -8.90 -1.81 -0.16
CA ALA A 106 -9.81 -1.41 0.89
C ALA A 106 -10.47 -2.62 1.57
N LEU A 107 -9.72 -3.26 2.46
CA LEU A 107 -10.23 -4.31 3.35
C LEU A 107 -10.89 -3.66 4.58
N PRO A 108 -12.12 -4.06 4.96
CA PRO A 108 -12.86 -3.44 6.06
C PRO A 108 -12.28 -3.80 7.43
N GLY A 109 -12.14 -2.80 8.30
CA GLY A 109 -11.67 -2.97 9.68
C GLY A 109 -12.63 -3.83 10.52
N SER A 110 -13.94 -3.75 10.26
CA SER A 110 -14.96 -4.55 10.94
C SER A 110 -14.79 -6.07 10.75
N LYS A 111 -14.11 -6.51 9.68
CA LYS A 111 -13.86 -7.92 9.36
C LYS A 111 -12.42 -8.36 9.65
N LEU A 112 -11.61 -7.47 10.21
CA LEU A 112 -10.16 -7.65 10.28
C LEU A 112 -9.75 -8.88 11.09
N GLU A 113 -10.20 -8.95 12.33
CA GLU A 113 -9.79 -10.00 13.28
C GLU A 113 -10.51 -11.33 13.03
N CYS A 114 -11.77 -11.29 12.58
CA CYS A 114 -12.60 -12.48 12.41
C CYS A 114 -12.43 -13.18 11.06
N HIS A 115 -12.13 -12.46 9.97
CA HIS A 115 -12.00 -13.06 8.64
C HIS A 115 -10.65 -12.75 7.97
N ILE A 116 -10.22 -11.49 7.92
CA ILE A 116 -9.06 -11.09 7.09
C ILE A 116 -7.75 -11.67 7.62
N ILE A 117 -7.41 -11.42 8.88
CA ILE A 117 -6.15 -11.88 9.48
C ILE A 117 -6.05 -13.42 9.48
N PRO A 118 -7.09 -14.17 9.90
CA PRO A 118 -7.06 -15.63 9.83
C PRO A 118 -6.83 -16.17 8.40
N THR A 119 -7.52 -15.63 7.40
CA THR A 119 -7.31 -16.04 6.00
C THR A 119 -5.90 -15.72 5.52
N ILE A 120 -5.35 -14.54 5.86
CA ILE A 120 -3.97 -14.18 5.51
C ILE A 120 -2.97 -15.18 6.13
N GLN A 121 -3.15 -15.53 7.40
CA GLN A 121 -2.28 -16.49 8.08
C GLN A 121 -2.35 -17.88 7.45
N GLU A 122 -3.55 -18.35 7.09
CA GLU A 122 -3.72 -19.62 6.40
C GLU A 122 -3.00 -19.66 5.06
N VAL A 123 -3.23 -18.65 4.22
CA VAL A 123 -2.62 -18.58 2.89
C VAL A 123 -1.09 -18.45 2.97
N THR A 124 -0.58 -17.64 3.90
CA THR A 124 0.88 -17.43 4.04
C THR A 124 1.61 -18.68 4.52
N ARG A 125 1.01 -19.47 5.42
CA ARG A 125 1.54 -20.78 5.86
C ARG A 125 1.62 -21.82 4.74
N GLN A 126 0.76 -21.71 3.74
CA GLN A 126 0.75 -22.61 2.57
C GLN A 126 1.55 -22.09 1.39
N THR A 127 2.11 -20.88 1.48
CA THR A 127 2.82 -20.23 0.39
C THR A 127 4.31 -20.21 0.67
N SER A 128 5.10 -20.80 -0.21
CA SER A 128 6.55 -20.61 -0.19
C SER A 128 6.94 -19.26 -0.77
N ARG A 129 8.03 -18.66 -0.29
CA ARG A 129 8.66 -17.48 -0.92
C ARG A 129 8.94 -17.75 -2.40
N PHE A 130 8.74 -16.73 -3.24
CA PHE A 130 8.92 -16.88 -4.68
C PHE A 130 9.64 -15.66 -5.28
N ARG A 131 10.33 -15.90 -6.39
CA ARG A 131 11.00 -14.84 -7.15
C ARG A 131 9.98 -13.92 -7.82
N VAL A 132 10.25 -12.62 -7.77
CA VAL A 132 9.49 -11.56 -8.42
C VAL A 132 10.42 -10.85 -9.41
N GLU A 133 9.96 -10.68 -10.64
CA GLU A 133 10.67 -9.89 -11.65
C GLU A 133 9.75 -8.80 -12.17
N ALA A 134 10.15 -7.54 -11.97
CA ALA A 134 9.51 -6.37 -12.55
C ALA A 134 10.14 -6.13 -13.92
N THR A 135 9.40 -6.32 -15.02
CA THR A 135 10.00 -6.41 -16.36
C THR A 135 9.40 -5.44 -17.36
N GLU A 136 8.08 -5.45 -17.53
CA GLU A 136 7.43 -4.72 -18.63
C GLU A 136 6.91 -3.37 -18.15
N LEU A 137 7.44 -2.28 -18.71
CA LEU A 137 6.92 -0.93 -18.54
C LEU A 137 5.64 -0.77 -19.36
N PHE A 138 4.62 -0.12 -18.80
CA PHE A 138 3.37 0.13 -19.51
C PHE A 138 2.72 1.45 -19.09
N ARG A 139 1.95 2.05 -20.02
CA ARG A 139 1.25 3.32 -19.82
C ARG A 139 0.02 3.12 -18.93
N LEU A 140 -0.22 4.08 -18.05
CA LEU A 140 -1.49 4.30 -17.34
C LEU A 140 -2.15 5.56 -17.92
N LYS A 141 -3.44 5.78 -17.64
CA LYS A 141 -4.17 6.96 -18.11
C LYS A 141 -3.51 8.29 -17.71
N LYS A 142 -2.85 8.35 -16.54
CA LYS A 142 -2.25 9.56 -15.96
C LYS A 142 -0.83 9.31 -15.43
N GLY A 143 -0.07 8.44 -16.09
CA GLY A 143 1.27 8.04 -15.65
C GLY A 143 1.72 6.71 -16.24
N PHE A 144 2.57 5.97 -15.54
CA PHE A 144 3.09 4.67 -16.00
C PHE A 144 3.54 3.78 -14.83
N ALA A 145 3.71 2.50 -15.13
CA ALA A 145 4.05 1.48 -14.16
C ALA A 145 4.94 0.38 -14.77
N VAL A 146 5.57 -0.42 -13.91
CA VAL A 146 6.26 -1.65 -14.29
C VAL A 146 5.46 -2.85 -13.78
N SER A 147 5.12 -3.79 -14.67
CA SER A 147 4.41 -5.00 -14.30
C SER A 147 5.36 -6.11 -13.85
N VAL A 148 4.85 -6.98 -12.96
CA VAL A 148 5.54 -8.20 -12.59
C VAL A 148 5.33 -9.26 -13.67
N SER A 149 6.41 -9.91 -14.11
CA SER A 149 6.40 -10.99 -15.09
C SER A 149 5.49 -12.12 -14.67
N GLU A 150 4.61 -12.56 -15.58
CA GLU A 150 3.78 -13.76 -15.35
C GLU A 150 4.62 -15.01 -15.09
N LYS A 151 5.80 -15.11 -15.73
CA LYS A 151 6.70 -16.26 -15.56
C LYS A 151 7.37 -16.26 -14.19
N SER A 152 7.63 -15.08 -13.63
CA SER A 152 8.42 -14.89 -12.42
C SER A 152 7.68 -13.97 -11.43
N GLY A 153 6.79 -14.58 -10.65
CA GLY A 153 6.10 -13.94 -9.53
C GLY A 153 4.66 -13.53 -9.84
N GLY A 154 4.31 -13.21 -11.09
CA GLY A 154 2.95 -12.79 -11.46
C GLY A 154 1.90 -13.88 -11.25
N ARG A 155 2.17 -15.12 -11.69
CA ARG A 155 1.26 -16.26 -11.45
C ARG A 155 1.12 -16.58 -9.97
N GLN A 156 2.22 -16.61 -9.21
CA GLN A 156 2.20 -16.85 -7.77
C GLN A 156 1.40 -15.76 -7.03
N SER A 157 1.60 -14.48 -7.40
CA SER A 157 0.84 -13.35 -6.87
C SER A 157 -0.67 -13.51 -7.12
N LYS A 158 -1.07 -13.95 -8.31
CA LYS A 158 -2.47 -14.25 -8.64
C LYS A 158 -3.03 -15.42 -7.84
N GLN A 159 -2.23 -16.46 -7.59
CA GLN A 159 -2.65 -17.60 -6.76
C GLN A 159 -2.90 -17.16 -5.32
N VAL A 160 -1.96 -16.41 -4.73
CA VAL A 160 -2.12 -15.82 -3.38
C VAL A 160 -3.36 -14.93 -3.33
N HIS A 161 -3.52 -14.01 -4.28
CA HIS A 161 -4.70 -13.14 -4.35
C HIS A 161 -5.99 -13.95 -4.44
N ARG A 162 -6.08 -14.97 -5.29
CA ARG A 162 -7.28 -15.81 -5.43
C ARG A 162 -7.60 -16.57 -4.15
N ALA A 163 -6.59 -17.13 -3.48
CA ALA A 163 -6.75 -17.86 -2.23
C ALA A 163 -7.31 -16.97 -1.11
N LEU A 164 -6.88 -15.70 -1.06
CA LEU A 164 -7.43 -14.70 -0.14
C LEU A 164 -8.82 -14.23 -0.56
N GLN A 165 -9.01 -13.96 -1.86
CA GLN A 165 -10.22 -13.35 -2.40
C GLN A 165 -11.44 -14.28 -2.32
N ALA A 166 -11.26 -15.58 -2.57
CA ALA A 166 -12.36 -16.54 -2.64
C ALA A 166 -13.24 -16.55 -1.38
N PRO A 167 -12.72 -16.76 -0.16
CA PRO A 167 -13.53 -16.71 1.06
C PRO A 167 -14.10 -15.30 1.32
N TRP A 168 -13.35 -14.24 1.07
CA TRP A 168 -13.83 -12.87 1.30
C TRP A 168 -14.95 -12.44 0.35
N LYS A 169 -14.98 -12.97 -0.88
CA LYS A 169 -16.11 -12.82 -1.80
C LYS A 169 -17.36 -13.53 -1.30
N GLN A 170 -17.22 -14.73 -0.75
CA GLN A 170 -18.35 -15.48 -0.20
C GLN A 170 -19.00 -14.73 0.98
N GLU A 171 -18.19 -14.07 1.79
CA GLU A 171 -18.63 -13.19 2.89
C GLU A 171 -19.22 -11.86 2.41
N GLY A 172 -19.08 -11.51 1.12
CA GLY A 172 -19.76 -10.38 0.50
C GLY A 172 -19.27 -8.99 0.88
N PHE A 173 -18.10 -8.85 1.52
CA PHE A 173 -17.62 -7.54 2.02
C PHE A 173 -16.61 -6.82 1.13
N LEU A 174 -16.12 -7.44 0.05
CA LEU A 174 -15.12 -6.83 -0.82
C LEU A 174 -15.71 -5.69 -1.64
N SER A 175 -14.89 -4.66 -1.86
CA SER A 175 -15.20 -3.62 -2.85
C SER A 175 -15.25 -4.22 -4.27
N GLN A 176 -15.87 -3.52 -5.23
CA GLN A 176 -15.91 -3.99 -6.62
C GLN A 176 -14.50 -4.15 -7.21
N GLN A 177 -13.57 -3.25 -6.86
CA GLN A 177 -12.18 -3.32 -7.28
C GLN A 177 -11.48 -4.55 -6.69
N ASP A 178 -11.65 -4.79 -5.39
CA ASP A 178 -11.01 -5.89 -4.68
C ASP A 178 -11.66 -7.24 -4.98
N ALA A 179 -12.90 -7.26 -5.47
CA ALA A 179 -13.56 -8.41 -6.06
C ALA A 179 -13.11 -8.67 -7.52
N GLY A 180 -12.31 -7.80 -8.12
CA GLY A 180 -11.82 -7.92 -9.49
C GLY A 180 -10.65 -8.90 -9.67
N GLY A 181 -10.03 -8.87 -10.85
CA GLY A 181 -8.78 -9.58 -11.11
C GLY A 181 -7.57 -8.85 -10.53
N CYS A 182 -6.47 -9.57 -10.30
CA CYS A 182 -5.22 -9.01 -9.81
C CYS A 182 -4.10 -9.12 -10.85
N ARG A 183 -3.52 -7.98 -11.23
CA ARG A 183 -2.25 -7.89 -11.97
C ARG A 183 -1.36 -6.90 -11.22
N VAL A 184 -0.45 -7.44 -10.42
CA VAL A 184 0.44 -6.65 -9.59
C VAL A 184 1.46 -5.89 -10.44
N HIS A 185 1.73 -4.65 -10.05
CA HIS A 185 2.65 -3.75 -10.73
C HIS A 185 3.15 -2.69 -9.74
N TYR A 186 4.33 -2.15 -10.01
CA TYR A 186 4.84 -0.97 -9.32
C TYR A 186 4.41 0.28 -10.10
N THR A 187 3.54 1.10 -9.51
CA THR A 187 3.25 2.42 -10.07
C THR A 187 4.44 3.35 -9.86
N LEU A 188 5.04 3.84 -10.94
CA LEU A 188 6.16 4.77 -10.89
C LEU A 188 5.69 6.22 -11.01
N MET A 189 4.67 6.48 -11.83
CA MET A 189 4.04 7.78 -11.99
C MET A 189 2.52 7.61 -12.09
N ASN A 190 1.75 8.47 -11.44
CA ASN A 190 0.30 8.55 -11.60
C ASN A 190 -0.20 9.93 -11.19
N LYS A 191 -1.43 10.28 -11.58
CA LYS A 191 -2.09 11.56 -11.29
C LYS A 191 -1.37 12.78 -11.89
N VAL A 192 -0.73 12.59 -13.04
CA VAL A 192 -0.18 13.66 -13.88
C VAL A 192 -1.16 13.91 -15.03
N ASP A 193 -1.45 15.18 -15.31
CA ASP A 193 -2.40 15.57 -16.38
C ASP A 193 -1.69 15.95 -17.69
N ASP A 194 -0.40 16.32 -17.62
CA ASP A 194 0.42 16.65 -18.77
C ASP A 194 0.95 15.38 -19.44
N GLU A 195 0.41 15.06 -20.62
CA GLU A 195 0.80 13.87 -21.39
C GLU A 195 2.26 13.95 -21.89
N LEU A 196 2.78 15.14 -22.17
CA LEU A 196 4.17 15.30 -22.61
C LEU A 196 5.14 15.04 -21.45
N GLU A 197 4.82 15.52 -20.25
CA GLU A 197 5.58 15.19 -19.04
C GLU A 197 5.63 13.66 -18.82
N ILE A 198 4.47 13.01 -18.96
CA ILE A 198 4.39 11.56 -18.79
C ILE A 198 5.20 10.84 -19.88
N GLN A 199 5.09 11.26 -21.14
CA GLN A 199 5.78 10.64 -22.27
C GLN A 199 7.31 10.76 -22.12
N ASN A 200 7.82 11.94 -21.80
CA ASN A 200 9.25 12.17 -21.60
C ASN A 200 9.81 11.29 -20.46
N ALA A 201 9.10 11.22 -19.33
CA ALA A 201 9.50 10.38 -18.20
C ALA A 201 9.43 8.89 -18.54
N TYR A 202 8.42 8.48 -19.31
CA TYR A 202 8.29 7.10 -19.78
C TYR A 202 9.45 6.71 -20.69
N ASP A 203 9.81 7.54 -21.67
CA ASP A 203 10.87 7.26 -22.64
C ASP A 203 12.26 7.22 -21.96
N GLU A 204 12.49 8.10 -20.98
CA GLU A 204 13.70 8.06 -20.16
C GLU A 204 13.85 6.71 -19.43
N VAL A 205 12.78 6.23 -18.82
CA VAL A 205 12.79 4.92 -18.14
C VAL A 205 12.93 3.80 -19.15
N ALA A 206 12.13 3.80 -20.22
CA ALA A 206 12.12 2.76 -21.24
C ALA A 206 13.50 2.58 -21.90
N GLY A 207 14.25 3.67 -22.11
CA GLY A 207 15.60 3.62 -22.70
C GLY A 207 16.67 2.99 -21.82
N ALA A 208 16.44 2.87 -20.51
CA ALA A 208 17.40 2.32 -19.54
C ALA A 208 16.87 1.12 -18.73
N TRP A 209 15.61 0.72 -18.95
CA TRP A 209 14.95 -0.30 -18.14
C TRP A 209 15.28 -1.71 -18.61
N GLU A 210 16.11 -2.41 -17.84
CA GLU A 210 16.47 -3.82 -18.08
C GLU A 210 15.66 -4.81 -17.23
N GLY A 211 14.71 -4.29 -16.45
CA GLY A 211 14.00 -5.05 -15.43
C GLY A 211 14.76 -5.11 -14.11
N ASP A 212 14.07 -5.58 -13.08
CA ASP A 212 14.64 -5.78 -11.76
C ASP A 212 14.01 -6.99 -11.08
N SER A 213 14.73 -7.61 -10.14
CA SER A 213 14.29 -8.84 -9.49
C SER A 213 14.61 -8.88 -8.00
N GLY A 214 13.85 -9.72 -7.31
CA GLY A 214 14.00 -9.99 -5.89
C GLY A 214 13.06 -11.10 -5.45
N MET A 215 12.82 -11.19 -4.15
CA MET A 215 11.95 -12.19 -3.54
C MET A 215 10.68 -11.56 -2.98
N ALA A 216 9.54 -12.22 -3.19
CA ALA A 216 8.37 -12.05 -2.36
C ALA A 216 8.56 -12.86 -1.07
N GLU A 217 8.67 -12.16 0.06
CA GLU A 217 8.93 -12.75 1.38
C GLU A 217 7.66 -12.97 2.20
N GLY A 218 6.55 -12.38 1.79
CA GLY A 218 5.28 -12.46 2.51
C GLY A 218 4.26 -11.45 2.02
N LEU A 219 3.38 -11.07 2.95
CA LEU A 219 2.37 -10.03 2.79
C LEU A 219 2.52 -8.97 3.89
N ALA A 220 2.15 -7.74 3.56
CA ALA A 220 2.14 -6.62 4.48
C ALA A 220 0.77 -5.95 4.49
N LEU A 221 0.20 -5.81 5.68
CA LEU A 221 -1.06 -5.11 5.92
C LEU A 221 -0.78 -3.70 6.43
N TRP A 222 -1.50 -2.74 5.87
CA TRP A 222 -1.33 -1.31 6.14
C TRP A 222 -2.67 -0.70 6.50
N LYS A 223 -2.72 0.10 7.56
CA LYS A 223 -3.89 0.92 7.88
C LYS A 223 -3.86 2.19 7.04
N TYR A 224 -4.94 2.46 6.31
CA TYR A 224 -5.10 3.71 5.60
C TYR A 224 -5.43 4.85 6.58
N ASP A 225 -4.72 5.96 6.44
CA ASP A 225 -4.86 7.15 7.27
C ASP A 225 -4.67 8.41 6.41
N ARG A 226 -5.76 8.99 5.90
CA ARG A 226 -5.77 10.26 5.14
C ARG A 226 -4.75 10.31 3.99
N GLY A 227 -4.62 9.20 3.27
CA GLY A 227 -3.68 9.04 2.15
C GLY A 227 -2.30 8.54 2.54
N PHE A 228 -2.00 8.39 3.83
CA PHE A 228 -0.83 7.68 4.33
C PHE A 228 -1.16 6.22 4.59
N TRP A 229 -0.16 5.36 4.41
CA TRP A 229 -0.23 3.95 4.81
C TRP A 229 0.61 3.77 6.07
N ARG A 230 -0.06 3.47 7.17
CA ARG A 230 0.58 3.16 8.45
C ARG A 230 0.81 1.66 8.51
N TRP A 231 2.04 1.27 8.80
CA TRP A 231 2.37 -0.13 9.05
C TRP A 231 1.43 -0.72 10.10
N TYR A 232 0.87 -1.89 9.82
CA TYR A 232 0.05 -2.63 10.78
C TYR A 232 0.68 -3.98 11.12
N ARG A 233 0.87 -4.88 10.14
CA ARG A 233 1.39 -6.23 10.39
C ARG A 233 2.00 -6.88 9.14
N ALA A 234 3.04 -7.69 9.33
CA ALA A 234 3.59 -8.58 8.30
C ALA A 234 3.14 -10.03 8.52
N PHE A 235 3.08 -10.78 7.42
CA PHE A 235 2.82 -12.22 7.39
C PHE A 235 3.80 -12.85 6.42
N ASN A 236 4.80 -13.55 6.96
CA ASN A 236 5.86 -14.13 6.14
C ASN A 236 5.37 -15.38 5.41
N PHE A 237 5.78 -15.54 4.17
CA PHE A 237 5.71 -16.81 3.48
C PHE A 237 6.71 -17.80 4.06
N GLU A 238 6.38 -19.07 3.97
CA GLU A 238 7.26 -20.16 4.36
C GLU A 238 8.57 -20.08 3.58
N LYS A 239 9.68 -20.31 4.28
CA LYS A 239 10.95 -20.55 3.60
C LYS A 239 10.72 -21.82 2.79
N GLY A 240 10.83 -21.73 1.46
CA GLY A 240 10.77 -22.93 0.64
C GLY A 240 11.76 -23.94 1.21
N GLY A 241 11.32 -25.16 1.48
CA GLY A 241 12.26 -26.23 1.79
C GLY A 241 13.23 -26.31 0.63
N ASP A 242 14.53 -26.32 0.92
CA ASP A 242 15.49 -26.86 -0.04
C ASP A 242 14.95 -28.25 -0.39
N GLN A 243 14.38 -28.41 -1.57
CA GLN A 243 14.11 -29.75 -2.07
C GLN A 243 15.49 -30.39 -2.23
N PRO A 244 15.77 -31.51 -1.54
CA PRO A 244 16.98 -32.28 -1.77
C PRO A 244 17.04 -32.78 -3.22
#